data_AF-A0AAU5JHI2-F1
#
_entry.id   AF-A0AAU5JHI2-F1
#
_cell.length_a   1.000
_cell.length_b   1.000
_cell.length_c   1.000
_cell.angle_alpha   90.00
_cell.angle_beta   90.00
_cell.angle_gamma   90.00
#
_symmetry.space_group_name_H-M   'P 1'
#
loop_
_entity.id
_entity.type
_entity.pdbx_description
1 polymer ?
#
loop_
_entity_poly.entity_id
_entity_poly.type
_entity_poly.pdbx_seq_one_letter_code
_entity_poly.pdbx_strand_id
1 'polypeptide(L)'
;MRHTRWTGRLGRGLIAFTAAAATGVAAMSFAATPAAAAPAGPAAAKAELGEACTAADLGKRHPFIQSVEVAPTITHFKGWYVTDGSLGSQTVETSTQTVISVSVGQKTSIESSFEVEALSKAGASVGLDVQMSYTSTGSTSKSITWNFQKPGYYALYEGTKKVTGEYGSLNCNRVDLGDGTFGLKWVAGPSNGSYTTYTTLEEGAVRCEDAVPANSIMRKAQDLLDCGTAAARAGHAPAVKASAPAAAAKAARGGKAAEPNPAGRSAGAEVAPGFTCDAGYYKIGTADRSLFWTAPGFLQGDNVQLKPSTVLSLNLDQWQLCHGPEVNGVAEQILVNHSSNKCLAIAEQTAGDEGSPLVQADCKSDDLQRFYIYRDVPGSDNIGVQNKYTGYMIGHDRYAEGQPLRQYSSGRQDGSGTYVLVKA
;
A
#
# COMPACT_ATOMS: atom_id res chain seq x y z
N MET A 1 -15.63 60.81 7.89
CA MET A 1 -16.45 61.01 9.10
C MET A 1 -15.96 60.06 10.18
N ARG A 2 -15.63 60.61 11.36
CA ARG A 2 -15.47 60.03 12.73
C ARG A 2 -14.94 58.59 12.85
N HIS A 3 -13.67 58.38 13.20
CA HIS A 3 -13.09 58.37 14.57
C HIS A 3 -13.80 57.43 15.56
N THR A 4 -13.11 56.37 16.02
CA THR A 4 -12.63 56.29 17.42
C THR A 4 -11.48 55.28 17.57
N ARG A 5 -10.39 55.72 18.21
CA ARG A 5 -9.22 54.97 18.71
C ARG A 5 -9.45 54.61 20.19
N TRP A 6 -8.77 53.58 20.69
CA TRP A 6 -7.80 53.55 21.84
C TRP A 6 -7.69 52.12 22.41
N THR A 7 -6.55 51.42 22.33
CA THR A 7 -5.31 51.46 23.16
C THR A 7 -5.55 51.30 24.66
N GLY A 8 -5.17 50.15 25.24
CA GLY A 8 -3.96 50.00 26.07
C GLY A 8 -4.39 49.83 27.54
N ARG A 9 -3.64 49.37 28.53
CA ARG A 9 -2.28 48.81 28.68
C ARG A 9 -2.20 48.36 30.16
N LEU A 10 -1.30 47.42 30.50
CA LEU A 10 -0.61 47.25 31.79
C LEU A 10 -1.39 46.79 33.05
N GLY A 11 -0.74 45.87 33.78
CA GLY A 11 -1.01 45.65 35.21
C GLY A 11 -0.37 44.39 35.80
N ARG A 12 0.96 44.39 35.99
CA ARG A 12 1.63 43.52 36.98
C ARG A 12 1.29 44.02 38.39
N GLY A 13 1.09 43.12 39.36
CA GLY A 13 1.00 43.47 40.77
C GLY A 13 0.94 42.26 41.70
N LEU A 14 1.97 42.12 42.54
CA LEU A 14 2.23 41.07 43.54
C LEU A 14 1.62 41.42 44.92
N ILE A 15 1.35 40.36 45.70
CA ILE A 15 1.44 40.21 47.17
C ILE A 15 0.44 40.99 48.06
N ALA A 16 -0.30 40.28 48.92
CA ALA A 16 -0.14 40.34 50.38
C ALA A 16 -1.02 39.32 51.14
N PHE A 17 -0.37 38.70 52.13
CA PHE A 17 -0.87 37.79 53.15
C PHE A 17 -1.87 38.45 54.13
N THR A 18 -2.79 37.67 54.69
CA THR A 18 -3.07 37.65 56.14
C THR A 18 -3.69 36.31 56.55
N ALA A 19 -3.31 35.85 57.74
CA ALA A 19 -3.57 34.54 58.32
C ALA A 19 -4.54 34.63 59.52
N ALA A 20 -5.28 33.55 59.79
CA ALA A 20 -5.73 33.07 61.11
C ALA A 20 -6.61 31.82 60.90
N ALA A 21 -6.10 30.59 61.13
CA ALA A 21 -6.08 29.86 62.40
C ALA A 21 -7.44 29.24 62.80
N ALA A 22 -7.57 27.90 62.71
CA ALA A 22 -7.61 27.00 63.87
C ALA A 22 -8.17 25.60 63.53
N THR A 23 -7.35 24.58 63.85
CA THR A 23 -7.68 23.25 64.39
C THR A 23 -8.64 22.32 63.66
N GLY A 24 -8.07 21.19 63.22
CA GLY A 24 -8.81 19.97 62.91
C GLY A 24 -7.85 18.87 62.45
N VAL A 25 -7.05 18.32 63.36
CA VAL A 25 -6.21 17.14 63.09
C VAL A 25 -7.13 15.94 62.93
N ALA A 26 -7.48 15.61 61.69
CA ALA A 26 -7.98 14.30 61.31
C ALA A 26 -6.88 13.65 60.48
N ALA A 27 -6.12 12.75 61.12
CA ALA A 27 -5.21 11.85 60.44
C ALA A 27 -6.03 10.91 59.54
N MET A 28 -6.22 11.29 58.28
CA MET A 28 -6.57 10.37 57.21
C MET A 28 -5.29 10.13 56.41
N SER A 29 -4.67 9.00 56.71
CA SER A 29 -3.63 8.38 55.90
C SER A 29 -4.09 8.27 54.45
N PHE A 30 -3.59 9.13 53.58
CA PHE A 30 -3.60 8.91 52.14
C PHE A 30 -2.66 7.75 51.83
N ALA A 31 -3.18 6.53 51.92
CA ALA A 31 -2.61 5.43 51.15
C ALA A 31 -2.92 5.73 49.68
N ALA A 32 -1.98 6.37 48.99
CA ALA A 32 -1.99 6.42 47.54
C ALA A 32 -1.84 4.96 47.05
N THR A 33 -2.96 4.32 46.75
CA THR A 33 -2.96 3.11 45.94
C THR A 33 -2.22 3.46 44.65
N PRO A 34 -1.15 2.73 44.27
CA PRO A 34 -0.57 2.92 42.96
C PRO A 34 -1.70 2.65 41.97
N ALA A 35 -1.98 3.63 41.11
CA ALA A 35 -2.82 3.42 39.96
C ALA A 35 -2.18 2.27 39.19
N ALA A 36 -2.78 1.09 39.30
CA ALA A 36 -2.42 -0.05 38.49
C ALA A 36 -2.55 0.44 37.05
N ALA A 37 -1.41 0.59 36.38
CA ALA A 37 -1.38 0.77 34.95
C ALA A 37 -2.24 -0.35 34.38
N ALA A 38 -3.37 0.01 33.77
CA ALA A 38 -4.12 -0.92 32.97
C ALA A 38 -3.10 -1.58 32.02
N PRO A 39 -3.06 -2.93 31.93
CA PRO A 39 -2.19 -3.57 30.98
C PRO A 39 -2.48 -2.93 29.63
N ALA A 40 -1.44 -2.40 28.99
CA ALA A 40 -1.51 -2.03 27.59
C ALA A 40 -2.16 -3.21 26.88
N GLY A 41 -3.29 -2.98 26.21
CA GLY A 41 -3.90 -3.99 25.37
C GLY A 41 -2.81 -4.61 24.49
N PRO A 42 -2.86 -5.92 24.21
CA PRO A 42 -1.82 -6.58 23.45
C PRO A 42 -1.52 -5.74 22.21
N ALA A 43 -0.26 -5.35 22.04
CA ALA A 43 0.22 -4.76 20.80
C ALA A 43 -0.33 -5.65 19.68
N ALA A 44 -1.06 -5.07 18.73
CA ALA A 44 -1.73 -5.80 17.66
C ALA A 44 -0.76 -6.87 17.14
N ALA A 45 -1.12 -8.14 17.37
CA ALA A 45 -0.27 -9.25 16.96
C ALA A 45 0.02 -9.06 15.47
N LYS A 46 1.30 -9.05 15.11
CA LYS A 46 1.72 -8.88 13.73
C LYS A 46 1.07 -9.99 12.91
N ALA A 47 0.27 -9.65 11.91
CA ALA A 47 -0.42 -10.64 11.10
C ALA A 47 0.61 -11.50 10.35
N GLU A 48 0.60 -12.80 10.65
CA GLU A 48 1.47 -13.81 10.05
C GLU A 48 0.64 -14.98 9.52
N LEU A 49 1.12 -15.62 8.46
CA LEU A 49 0.38 -16.68 7.79
C LEU A 49 0.13 -17.86 8.73
N GLY A 50 -1.13 -18.26 8.89
CA GLY A 50 -1.55 -19.37 9.74
C GLY A 50 -1.76 -19.01 11.22
N GLU A 51 -1.40 -17.80 11.64
CA GLU A 51 -1.71 -17.30 12.99
C GLU A 51 -3.21 -17.05 13.16
N ALA A 52 -3.68 -17.14 14.40
CA ALA A 52 -5.08 -16.87 14.74
C ALA A 52 -5.44 -15.41 14.49
N CYS A 53 -6.68 -15.17 14.05
CA CYS A 53 -7.26 -13.84 13.93
C CYS A 53 -8.66 -13.82 14.55
N THR A 54 -9.27 -12.64 14.64
CA THR A 54 -10.60 -12.46 15.24
C THR A 54 -11.61 -11.96 14.21
N ALA A 55 -12.91 -12.02 14.53
CA ALA A 55 -13.96 -11.51 13.65
C ALA A 55 -13.78 -10.01 13.30
N ALA A 56 -13.20 -9.22 14.21
CA ALA A 56 -12.87 -7.82 13.97
C ALA A 56 -11.77 -7.62 12.90
N ASP A 57 -11.06 -8.67 12.54
CA ASP A 57 -10.00 -8.67 11.53
C ASP A 57 -10.48 -9.09 10.14
N LEU A 58 -11.73 -9.54 9.99
CA LEU A 58 -12.30 -9.92 8.69
C LEU A 58 -12.28 -8.76 7.68
N GLY A 59 -12.45 -7.53 8.14
CA GLY A 59 -12.35 -6.31 7.33
C GLY A 59 -10.93 -5.78 7.09
N LYS A 60 -9.89 -6.51 7.51
CA LYS A 60 -8.48 -6.10 7.42
C LYS A 60 -7.70 -6.93 6.40
N ARG A 61 -6.63 -6.34 5.87
CA ARG A 61 -5.71 -6.97 4.93
C ARG A 61 -4.28 -6.56 5.25
N HIS A 62 -3.36 -7.51 5.26
CA HIS A 62 -1.94 -7.25 5.50
C HIS A 62 -1.06 -7.80 4.39
N PRO A 63 0.02 -7.13 3.99
CA PRO A 63 0.99 -7.69 3.06
C PRO A 63 1.85 -8.74 3.75
N PHE A 64 2.32 -9.73 3.01
CA PHE A 64 3.42 -10.59 3.41
C PHE A 64 4.39 -10.80 2.26
N ILE A 65 5.67 -10.95 2.59
CA ILE A 65 6.75 -11.09 1.60
C ILE A 65 6.92 -12.56 1.26
N GLN A 66 6.79 -12.90 -0.01
CA GLN A 66 6.97 -14.26 -0.52
C GLN A 66 8.42 -14.50 -0.95
N SER A 67 9.02 -13.50 -1.59
CA SER A 67 10.41 -13.55 -2.05
C SER A 67 11.07 -12.19 -1.90
N VAL A 68 12.40 -12.20 -1.78
CA VAL A 68 13.23 -10.99 -1.74
C VAL A 68 14.58 -11.28 -2.37
N GLU A 69 15.01 -10.37 -3.23
CA GLU A 69 16.32 -10.36 -3.89
C GLU A 69 16.94 -8.98 -3.69
N VAL A 70 18.23 -8.96 -3.36
CA VAL A 70 19.01 -7.74 -3.14
C VAL A 70 20.18 -7.71 -4.11
N ALA A 71 20.27 -6.66 -4.92
CA ALA A 71 21.33 -6.49 -5.91
C ALA A 71 21.92 -5.06 -5.86
N PRO A 72 23.27 -4.91 -5.85
CA PRO A 72 23.90 -3.60 -5.96
C PRO A 72 23.62 -2.97 -7.33
N THR A 73 23.23 -1.70 -7.33
CA THR A 73 22.87 -0.92 -8.53
C THR A 73 23.62 0.40 -8.52
N ILE A 74 24.20 0.76 -9.66
CA ILE A 74 24.94 2.02 -9.84
C ILE A 74 24.05 2.99 -10.61
N THR A 75 23.75 4.14 -10.01
CA THR A 75 22.91 5.18 -10.62
C THR A 75 23.75 6.16 -11.41
N HIS A 76 24.93 6.53 -10.92
CA HIS A 76 25.90 7.39 -11.60
C HIS A 76 27.30 6.78 -11.55
N PHE A 77 28.06 6.95 -12.64
CA PHE A 77 29.40 6.35 -12.75
C PHE A 77 30.36 7.18 -13.60
N LYS A 78 31.64 7.17 -13.21
CA LYS A 78 32.77 7.62 -14.02
C LYS A 78 34.04 6.85 -13.66
N GLY A 79 34.69 6.27 -14.67
CA GLY A 79 36.09 5.85 -14.57
C GLY A 79 37.02 7.06 -14.64
N TRP A 80 37.95 7.17 -13.69
CA TRP A 80 38.86 8.30 -13.53
C TRP A 80 40.27 7.84 -13.19
N TYR A 81 41.25 8.31 -13.95
CA TYR A 81 42.65 7.98 -13.72
C TYR A 81 43.36 9.12 -12.98
N VAL A 82 43.96 8.79 -11.84
CA VAL A 82 44.73 9.73 -11.02
C VAL A 82 46.22 9.41 -11.14
N THR A 83 47.01 10.43 -11.44
CA THR A 83 48.47 10.37 -11.55
C THR A 83 49.10 10.98 -10.30
N ASP A 84 50.39 10.73 -10.05
CA ASP A 84 51.10 11.29 -8.89
C ASP A 84 51.05 12.83 -8.85
N GLY A 85 50.99 13.49 -10.01
CA GLY A 85 50.89 14.95 -10.13
C GLY A 85 49.48 15.52 -9.91
N SER A 86 48.45 14.67 -9.78
CA SER A 86 47.06 15.08 -9.62
C SER A 86 46.44 14.59 -8.31
N LEU A 87 47.24 14.24 -7.31
CA LEU A 87 46.72 13.93 -5.98
C LEU A 87 46.01 15.14 -5.34
N GLY A 88 45.06 14.87 -4.44
CA GLY A 88 44.27 15.88 -3.74
C GLY A 88 42.79 15.86 -4.11
N SER A 89 42.09 16.91 -3.70
CA SER A 89 40.65 17.07 -3.95
C SER A 89 40.39 17.38 -5.42
N GLN A 90 39.59 16.54 -6.07
CA GLN A 90 39.10 16.81 -7.41
C GLN A 90 37.59 16.62 -7.46
N THR A 91 36.94 17.42 -8.31
CA THR A 91 35.51 17.30 -8.61
C THR A 91 35.37 16.71 -10.00
N VAL A 92 34.66 15.58 -10.10
CA VAL A 92 34.48 14.83 -11.35
C VAL A 92 32.99 14.71 -11.65
N GLU A 93 32.61 15.07 -12.87
CA GLU A 93 31.25 14.85 -13.36
C GLU A 93 31.04 13.38 -13.76
N THR A 94 30.01 12.78 -13.19
CA THR A 94 29.56 11.42 -13.46
C THR A 94 28.35 11.42 -14.39
N SER A 95 28.22 10.37 -15.19
CA SER A 95 27.06 10.20 -16.07
C SER A 95 26.05 9.25 -15.44
N THR A 96 24.76 9.54 -15.63
CA THR A 96 23.67 8.65 -15.24
C THR A 96 23.79 7.32 -15.99
N GLN A 97 23.74 6.22 -15.24
CA GLN A 97 23.77 4.85 -15.74
C GLN A 97 22.38 4.20 -15.65
N THR A 98 21.67 4.43 -14.55
CA THR A 98 20.38 3.80 -14.29
C THR A 98 19.49 4.75 -13.53
N VAL A 99 18.26 4.94 -14.04
CA VAL A 99 17.19 5.65 -13.35
C VAL A 99 16.44 4.64 -12.49
N ILE A 100 16.32 4.95 -11.20
CA ILE A 100 15.62 4.10 -10.24
C ILE A 100 14.20 4.63 -9.96
N SER A 101 13.26 3.70 -9.78
CA SER A 101 11.86 4.00 -9.45
C SER A 101 11.33 2.96 -8.47
N VAL A 102 10.76 3.42 -7.37
CA VAL A 102 10.07 2.54 -6.41
C VAL A 102 8.69 2.16 -6.98
N SER A 103 8.26 0.92 -6.78
CA SER A 103 6.95 0.45 -7.20
C SER A 103 6.43 -0.69 -6.35
N VAL A 104 5.11 -0.79 -6.23
CA VAL A 104 4.38 -1.91 -5.64
C VAL A 104 3.19 -2.24 -6.56
N GLY A 105 3.15 -3.47 -7.07
CA GLY A 105 2.24 -3.85 -8.14
C GLY A 105 2.47 -2.99 -9.39
N GLN A 106 1.39 -2.45 -9.94
CA GLN A 106 1.44 -1.57 -11.12
C GLN A 106 1.62 -0.09 -10.77
N LYS A 107 1.75 0.25 -9.48
CA LYS A 107 1.83 1.64 -9.03
C LYS A 107 3.26 2.09 -8.80
N THR A 108 3.56 3.30 -9.26
CA THR A 108 4.83 4.00 -9.05
C THR A 108 4.74 5.11 -8.01
N SER A 109 3.53 5.47 -7.56
CA SER A 109 3.32 6.24 -6.34
C SER A 109 2.93 5.31 -5.20
N ILE A 110 3.55 5.50 -4.05
CA ILE A 110 3.29 4.74 -2.83
C ILE A 110 2.48 5.66 -1.92
N GLU A 111 1.18 5.48 -1.96
CA GLU A 111 0.21 6.34 -1.26
C GLU A 111 -0.66 5.55 -0.30
N SER A 112 -0.80 4.24 -0.55
CA SER A 112 -1.66 3.39 0.24
C SER A 112 -0.91 2.74 1.41
N SER A 113 -1.62 2.58 2.53
CA SER A 113 -1.03 1.98 3.74
C SER A 113 -0.50 0.55 3.50
N PHE A 114 -1.13 -0.20 2.60
CA PHE A 114 -0.72 -1.55 2.26
C PHE A 114 0.64 -1.58 1.55
N GLU A 115 0.86 -0.66 0.62
CA GLU A 115 2.12 -0.55 -0.12
C GLU A 115 3.27 -0.16 0.80
N VAL A 116 3.04 0.79 1.71
CA VAL A 116 4.01 1.20 2.74
C VAL A 116 4.36 0.03 3.68
N GLU A 117 3.36 -0.71 4.16
CA GLU A 117 3.60 -1.89 5.01
C GLU A 117 4.35 -2.99 4.24
N ALA A 118 4.06 -3.19 2.95
CA ALA A 118 4.72 -4.17 2.11
C ALA A 118 6.21 -3.86 1.96
N LEU A 119 6.55 -2.63 1.55
CA LEU A 119 7.95 -2.21 1.43
C LEU A 119 8.68 -2.25 2.77
N SER A 120 8.02 -1.85 3.86
CA SER A 120 8.60 -1.92 5.21
C SER A 120 8.93 -3.36 5.61
N LYS A 121 8.04 -4.32 5.34
CA LYS A 121 8.28 -5.75 5.58
C LYS A 121 9.39 -6.30 4.68
N ALA A 122 9.48 -5.85 3.43
CA ALA A 122 10.56 -6.23 2.52
C ALA A 122 11.93 -5.72 3.00
N GLY A 123 12.03 -4.48 3.48
CA GLY A 123 13.26 -3.96 4.07
C GLY A 123 13.65 -4.73 5.33
N ALA A 124 12.68 -4.95 6.23
CA ALA A 124 12.90 -5.69 7.47
C ALA A 124 13.35 -7.15 7.23
N SER A 125 12.86 -7.82 6.18
CA SER A 125 13.23 -9.23 5.89
C SER A 125 14.70 -9.40 5.50
N VAL A 126 15.34 -8.35 4.97
CA VAL A 126 16.77 -8.34 4.60
C VAL A 126 17.61 -7.43 5.49
N GLY A 127 17.04 -6.87 6.56
CA GLY A 127 17.72 -5.98 7.48
C GLY A 127 18.21 -4.68 6.84
N LEU A 128 17.44 -4.13 5.90
CA LEU A 128 17.76 -2.90 5.18
C LEU A 128 16.66 -1.85 5.36
N ASP A 129 17.07 -0.59 5.55
CA ASP A 129 16.16 0.54 5.46
C ASP A 129 15.90 0.88 3.98
N VAL A 130 14.67 0.67 3.55
CA VAL A 130 14.25 0.87 2.15
C VAL A 130 13.45 2.15 1.98
N GLN A 131 13.52 2.73 0.79
CA GLN A 131 12.81 3.96 0.44
C GLN A 131 11.34 3.69 0.13
N MET A 132 10.44 4.52 0.67
CA MET A 132 8.99 4.40 0.44
C MET A 132 8.52 5.19 -0.78
N SER A 133 9.26 6.21 -1.19
CA SER A 133 8.91 7.02 -2.35
C SER A 133 10.19 7.40 -3.06
N TYR A 134 10.32 7.00 -4.33
CA TYR A 134 11.44 7.45 -5.14
C TYR A 134 11.01 7.67 -6.58
N THR A 135 10.91 8.93 -6.97
CA THR A 135 10.73 9.36 -8.34
C THR A 135 12.09 9.85 -8.85
N SER A 136 12.80 8.96 -9.56
CA SER A 136 13.92 9.27 -10.47
C SER A 136 15.08 10.09 -9.91
N THR A 137 16.26 9.47 -9.81
CA THR A 137 17.53 10.20 -9.97
C THR A 137 17.44 10.75 -11.39
N GLY A 138 17.24 12.07 -11.54
CA GLY A 138 17.10 12.70 -12.85
C GLY A 138 18.17 12.24 -13.84
N SER A 139 17.90 12.31 -15.14
CA SER A 139 18.83 11.96 -16.21
C SER A 139 20.02 12.92 -16.34
N THR A 140 20.36 13.63 -15.26
CA THR A 140 21.34 14.70 -15.21
C THR A 140 22.61 14.14 -14.58
N SER A 141 23.76 14.50 -15.17
CA SER A 141 25.07 14.21 -14.59
C SER A 141 25.19 14.79 -13.17
N LYS A 142 25.97 14.12 -12.33
CA LYS A 142 26.21 14.52 -10.95
C LYS A 142 27.70 14.75 -10.70
N SER A 143 28.05 15.84 -10.02
CA SER A 143 29.44 16.12 -9.66
C SER A 143 29.78 15.49 -8.33
N ILE A 144 30.75 14.58 -8.32
CA ILE A 144 31.28 13.95 -7.10
C ILE A 144 32.63 14.58 -6.79
N THR A 145 32.81 15.06 -5.56
CA THR A 145 34.11 15.58 -5.09
C THR A 145 34.78 14.55 -4.21
N TRP A 146 36.02 14.17 -4.57
CA TRP A 146 36.77 13.14 -3.85
C TRP A 146 38.21 13.56 -3.64
N ASN A 147 38.80 13.14 -2.52
CA ASN A 147 40.21 13.39 -2.21
C ASN A 147 41.06 12.16 -2.53
N PHE A 148 41.87 12.24 -3.59
CA PHE A 148 42.71 11.15 -4.04
C PHE A 148 44.09 11.20 -3.39
N GLN A 149 44.40 10.20 -2.57
CA GLN A 149 45.67 10.13 -1.83
C GLN A 149 46.72 9.23 -2.49
N LYS A 150 46.34 8.49 -3.53
CA LYS A 150 47.22 7.56 -4.23
C LYS A 150 46.92 7.60 -5.73
N PRO A 151 47.92 7.39 -6.61
CA PRO A 151 47.68 7.21 -8.03
C PRO A 151 46.94 5.89 -8.28
N GLY A 152 46.19 5.82 -9.38
CA GLY A 152 45.46 4.62 -9.78
C GLY A 152 44.23 4.91 -10.62
N TYR A 153 43.58 3.85 -11.08
CA TYR A 153 42.30 3.92 -11.78
C TYR A 153 41.16 3.76 -10.77
N TYR A 154 40.33 4.78 -10.67
CA TYR A 154 39.22 4.89 -9.72
C TYR A 154 37.89 4.82 -10.45
N ALA A 155 36.94 4.09 -9.88
CA ALA A 155 35.53 4.23 -10.19
C ALA A 155 34.93 5.21 -9.19
N LEU A 156 34.56 6.40 -9.64
CA LEU A 156 33.66 7.27 -8.90
C LEU A 156 32.23 6.84 -9.21
N TYR A 157 31.43 6.64 -8.17
CA TYR A 157 30.07 6.16 -8.33
C TYR A 157 29.12 6.79 -7.32
N GLU A 158 27.86 6.81 -7.72
CA GLU A 158 26.71 6.84 -6.82
C GLU A 158 25.91 5.56 -7.07
N GLY A 159 25.49 4.89 -6.00
CA GLY A 159 24.74 3.65 -6.13
C GLY A 159 23.88 3.36 -4.91
N THR A 160 23.12 2.28 -4.99
CA THR A 160 22.21 1.83 -3.93
C THR A 160 22.05 0.32 -4.04
N LYS A 161 21.42 -0.32 -3.06
CA LYS A 161 20.95 -1.71 -3.17
C LYS A 161 19.51 -1.71 -3.65
N LYS A 162 19.29 -2.29 -4.83
CA LYS A 162 17.95 -2.59 -5.35
C LYS A 162 17.41 -3.80 -4.62
N VAL A 163 16.19 -3.69 -4.11
CA VAL A 163 15.46 -4.74 -3.42
C VAL A 163 14.20 -5.05 -4.22
N THR A 164 14.07 -6.28 -4.71
CA THR A 164 12.93 -6.73 -5.52
C THR A 164 12.35 -8.02 -4.99
N GLY A 165 11.08 -8.28 -5.28
CA GLY A 165 10.48 -9.56 -4.96
C GLY A 165 8.98 -9.59 -5.19
N GLU A 166 8.34 -10.60 -4.62
CA GLU A 166 6.91 -10.82 -4.67
C GLU A 166 6.29 -10.71 -3.28
N TYR A 167 5.07 -10.16 -3.24
CA TYR A 167 4.24 -10.07 -2.05
C TYR A 167 2.89 -10.73 -2.31
N GLY A 168 2.27 -11.24 -1.24
CA GLY A 168 0.87 -11.65 -1.22
C GLY A 168 0.05 -10.82 -0.23
N SER A 169 -1.26 -11.06 -0.17
CA SER A 169 -2.13 -10.55 0.88
C SER A 169 -2.49 -11.62 1.91
N LEU A 170 -2.51 -11.24 3.18
CA LEU A 170 -3.12 -12.00 4.26
C LEU A 170 -4.49 -11.41 4.55
N ASN A 171 -5.48 -12.28 4.62
CA ASN A 171 -6.85 -11.96 4.97
C ASN A 171 -7.29 -12.90 6.10
N CYS A 172 -8.01 -12.37 7.08
CA CYS A 172 -8.59 -13.22 8.11
C CYS A 172 -9.74 -14.00 7.48
N ASN A 173 -9.74 -15.32 7.62
CA ASN A 173 -10.82 -16.16 7.11
C ASN A 173 -11.04 -17.39 7.97
N ARG A 174 -12.23 -17.97 7.83
CA ARG A 174 -12.55 -19.27 8.36
C ARG A 174 -11.68 -20.35 7.72
N VAL A 175 -11.12 -21.20 8.56
CA VAL A 175 -10.45 -22.45 8.19
C VAL A 175 -11.09 -23.63 8.90
N ASP A 176 -11.11 -24.79 8.25
CA ASP A 176 -11.45 -26.06 8.87
C ASP A 176 -10.25 -26.54 9.71
N LEU A 177 -10.47 -26.78 11.01
CA LEU A 177 -9.45 -27.29 11.93
C LEU A 177 -9.49 -28.82 12.08
N GLY A 178 -10.46 -29.48 11.44
CA GLY A 178 -10.77 -30.89 11.62
C GLY A 178 -11.93 -31.11 12.57
N ASP A 179 -12.52 -32.32 12.49
CA ASP A 179 -13.58 -32.81 13.39
C ASP A 179 -14.83 -31.90 13.45
N GLY A 180 -15.12 -31.18 12.37
CA GLY A 180 -16.24 -30.23 12.28
C GLY A 180 -16.02 -28.93 13.05
N THR A 181 -14.79 -28.70 13.55
CA THR A 181 -14.41 -27.48 14.25
C THR A 181 -13.81 -26.49 13.28
N PHE A 182 -14.25 -25.23 13.37
CA PHE A 182 -13.73 -24.14 12.55
C PHE A 182 -13.04 -23.10 13.42
N GLY A 183 -12.01 -22.47 12.87
CA GLY A 183 -11.32 -21.36 13.51
C GLY A 183 -11.06 -20.23 12.51
N LEU A 184 -10.70 -19.07 13.04
CA LEU A 184 -10.24 -17.93 12.24
C LEU A 184 -8.72 -17.90 12.21
N LYS A 185 -8.16 -17.84 10.99
CA LYS A 185 -6.73 -17.69 10.77
C LYS A 185 -6.44 -16.68 9.67
N TRP A 186 -5.26 -16.06 9.74
CA TRP A 186 -4.70 -15.31 8.64
C TRP A 186 -4.32 -16.29 7.52
N VAL A 187 -5.03 -16.23 6.40
CA VAL A 187 -4.77 -17.06 5.23
C VAL A 187 -4.24 -16.21 4.09
N ALA A 188 -3.49 -16.84 3.18
CA ALA A 188 -3.09 -16.20 1.95
C ALA A 188 -4.34 -15.94 1.09
N GLY A 189 -4.62 -14.68 0.82
CA GLY A 189 -5.64 -14.26 -0.13
C GLY A 189 -5.23 -14.58 -1.57
N PRO A 190 -6.17 -14.42 -2.52
CA PRO A 190 -5.91 -14.71 -3.93
C PRO A 190 -5.04 -13.65 -4.62
N SER A 191 -4.81 -12.50 -3.99
CA SER A 191 -4.05 -11.39 -4.57
C SER A 191 -2.55 -11.50 -4.30
N ASN A 192 -1.76 -11.36 -5.36
CA ASN A 192 -0.29 -11.24 -5.31
C ASN A 192 0.20 -10.07 -6.18
N GLY A 193 1.45 -9.69 -5.99
CA GLY A 193 2.09 -8.65 -6.79
C GLY A 193 3.60 -8.63 -6.60
N SER A 194 4.28 -7.82 -7.41
CA SER A 194 5.71 -7.60 -7.30
C SER A 194 6.02 -6.23 -6.70
N TYR A 195 7.20 -6.08 -6.12
CA TYR A 195 7.68 -4.79 -5.61
C TYR A 195 9.11 -4.54 -6.04
N THR A 196 9.46 -3.27 -6.15
CA THR A 196 10.83 -2.78 -6.33
C THR A 196 11.04 -1.60 -5.42
N THR A 197 12.07 -1.66 -4.58
CA THR A 197 12.54 -0.54 -3.77
C THR A 197 14.06 -0.50 -3.73
N TYR A 198 14.61 0.52 -3.10
CA TYR A 198 16.04 0.79 -3.02
C TYR A 198 16.41 1.23 -1.61
N THR A 199 17.65 0.98 -1.21
CA THR A 199 18.20 1.60 0.00
C THR A 199 18.57 3.06 -0.26
N THR A 200 19.07 3.74 0.76
CA THR A 200 19.70 5.05 0.60
C THR A 200 20.79 5.02 -0.47
N LEU A 201 20.93 6.14 -1.20
CA LEU A 201 22.03 6.32 -2.15
C LEU A 201 23.34 6.53 -1.40
N GLU A 202 24.38 5.87 -1.86
CA GLU A 202 25.75 5.92 -1.36
C GLU A 202 26.66 6.42 -2.48
N GLU A 203 27.40 7.50 -2.20
CA GLU A 203 28.47 8.00 -3.06
C GLU A 203 29.82 7.46 -2.61
N GLY A 204 30.70 7.14 -3.55
CA GLY A 204 32.03 6.66 -3.22
C GLY A 204 33.01 6.66 -4.38
N ALA A 205 34.26 6.37 -4.06
CA ALA A 205 35.28 6.02 -5.04
C ALA A 205 36.00 4.74 -4.63
N VAL A 206 36.23 3.84 -5.58
CA VAL A 206 36.92 2.56 -5.37
C VAL A 206 37.96 2.34 -6.46
N ARG A 207 39.14 1.86 -6.09
CA ARG A 207 40.20 1.50 -7.04
C ARG A 207 40.10 0.05 -7.46
N CYS A 208 40.75 -0.31 -8.56
CA CYS A 208 40.91 -1.72 -8.92
C CYS A 208 41.71 -2.55 -7.89
N GLU A 209 42.62 -1.93 -7.14
CA GLU A 209 43.43 -2.63 -6.14
C GLU A 209 42.74 -2.79 -4.78
N ASP A 210 41.61 -2.14 -4.56
CA ASP A 210 40.90 -2.20 -3.28
C ASP A 210 40.19 -3.55 -3.12
N ALA A 211 40.33 -4.19 -1.95
CA ALA A 211 39.59 -5.40 -1.63
C ALA A 211 38.20 -5.02 -1.08
N VAL A 212 37.14 -5.34 -1.84
CA VAL A 212 35.76 -4.98 -1.48
C VAL A 212 34.85 -6.21 -1.43
N PRO A 213 33.78 -6.20 -0.62
CA PRO A 213 32.87 -7.34 -0.51
C PRO A 213 32.15 -7.65 -1.83
N ALA A 214 32.00 -8.93 -2.18
CA ALA A 214 31.49 -9.37 -3.49
C ALA A 214 30.08 -8.85 -3.85
N ASN A 215 29.22 -8.59 -2.86
CA ASN A 215 27.83 -8.12 -3.06
C ASN A 215 27.65 -6.63 -2.70
N SER A 216 28.74 -5.85 -2.71
CA SER A 216 28.73 -4.42 -2.40
C SER A 216 28.55 -3.56 -3.66
N ILE A 217 28.09 -2.33 -3.46
CA ILE A 217 28.01 -1.30 -4.52
C ILE A 217 29.43 -1.03 -5.08
N MET A 218 30.44 -1.00 -4.20
CA MET A 218 31.85 -0.85 -4.59
C MET A 218 32.30 -1.96 -5.54
N ARG A 219 31.93 -3.23 -5.28
CA ARG A 219 32.28 -4.33 -6.17
C ARG A 219 31.65 -4.15 -7.55
N LYS A 220 30.38 -3.77 -7.59
CA LYS A 220 29.68 -3.46 -8.85
C LYS A 220 30.37 -2.33 -9.61
N ALA A 221 30.86 -1.31 -8.91
CA ALA A 221 31.62 -0.22 -9.50
C ALA A 221 32.99 -0.68 -10.04
N GLN A 222 33.71 -1.57 -9.35
CA GLN A 222 34.94 -2.18 -9.87
C GLN A 222 34.70 -3.03 -11.11
N ASP A 223 33.60 -3.79 -11.15
CA ASP A 223 33.24 -4.61 -12.31
C ASP A 223 32.91 -3.72 -13.52
N LEU A 224 32.22 -2.58 -13.32
CA LEU A 224 32.00 -1.57 -14.38
C LEU A 224 33.29 -0.89 -14.85
N LEU A 225 34.28 -0.78 -13.96
CA LEU A 225 35.60 -0.27 -14.27
C LEU A 225 36.49 -1.30 -14.99
N ASP A 226 35.99 -2.52 -15.20
CA ASP A 226 36.68 -3.64 -15.81
C ASP A 226 37.98 -4.06 -15.10
N CYS A 227 38.02 -3.92 -13.77
CA CYS A 227 39.18 -4.29 -12.95
C CYS A 227 39.52 -5.79 -12.98
N GLY A 228 38.68 -6.63 -13.59
CA GLY A 228 38.83 -8.09 -13.67
C GLY A 228 39.56 -8.60 -14.92
N THR A 229 39.75 -7.79 -15.96
CA THR A 229 40.46 -8.22 -17.18
C THR A 229 41.95 -7.90 -17.08
N ALA A 230 42.78 -8.71 -17.75
CA ALA A 230 44.23 -8.51 -17.80
C ALA A 230 44.64 -7.11 -18.32
N ALA A 231 43.73 -6.37 -18.97
CA ALA A 231 43.91 -4.99 -19.42
C ALA A 231 44.03 -3.98 -18.26
N ALA A 232 43.44 -4.23 -17.08
CA ALA A 232 43.59 -3.37 -15.91
C ALA A 232 44.92 -3.58 -15.15
N ARG A 233 45.55 -4.75 -15.31
CA ARG A 233 46.85 -5.09 -14.69
C ARG A 233 48.05 -4.68 -15.54
N ALA A 234 47.85 -4.48 -16.84
CA ALA A 234 48.86 -3.90 -17.72
C ALA A 234 48.58 -2.40 -17.83
N GLY A 235 49.54 -1.53 -17.47
CA GLY A 235 49.37 -0.09 -17.58
C GLY A 235 48.92 0.32 -18.98
N HIS A 236 47.71 0.88 -19.10
CA HIS A 236 47.16 1.34 -20.37
C HIS A 236 47.09 2.87 -20.40
N ALA A 237 47.86 3.44 -21.34
CA ALA A 237 47.85 4.84 -21.72
C ALA A 237 46.46 5.28 -22.24
N PRO A 238 46.11 6.59 -22.14
CA PRO A 238 44.75 7.05 -22.35
C PRO A 238 44.38 7.06 -23.83
N ALA A 239 43.37 6.25 -24.21
CA ALA A 239 42.74 6.38 -25.51
C ALA A 239 41.62 7.43 -25.43
N VAL A 240 41.98 8.66 -25.83
CA VAL A 240 41.01 9.67 -26.26
C VAL A 240 40.38 9.16 -27.56
N LYS A 241 39.07 8.92 -27.57
CA LYS A 241 38.30 8.93 -28.82
C LYS A 241 37.10 9.86 -28.70
N ALA A 242 37.14 10.84 -29.59
CA ALA A 242 36.20 11.92 -29.76
C ALA A 242 34.85 11.44 -30.29
N SER A 243 33.84 12.21 -29.91
CA SER A 243 32.44 12.16 -30.30
C SER A 243 32.20 12.58 -31.76
N ALA A 244 31.05 12.15 -32.30
CA ALA A 244 30.13 12.81 -33.26
C ALA A 244 29.84 12.00 -34.55
N PRO A 245 28.70 12.21 -35.25
CA PRO A 245 27.40 12.77 -34.84
C PRO A 245 26.18 11.90 -35.25
N ALA A 246 25.00 12.36 -34.84
CA ALA A 246 23.67 11.82 -35.17
C ALA A 246 23.26 12.05 -36.64
N ALA A 247 22.43 11.13 -37.17
CA ALA A 247 21.56 11.36 -38.33
C ALA A 247 20.22 10.62 -38.16
N ALA A 248 19.14 11.27 -38.58
CA ALA A 248 17.76 10.92 -38.33
C ALA A 248 17.11 10.08 -39.44
N ALA A 249 16.01 9.40 -39.07
CA ALA A 249 14.68 9.43 -39.71
C ALA A 249 14.09 8.13 -40.30
N LYS A 250 12.78 7.99 -39.99
CA LYS A 250 11.65 7.35 -40.68
C LYS A 250 11.21 5.91 -40.33
N ALA A 251 10.14 5.88 -39.51
CA ALA A 251 8.75 5.53 -39.85
C ALA A 251 8.37 4.11 -40.35
N ALA A 252 7.46 3.53 -39.55
CA ALA A 252 6.18 2.89 -39.91
C ALA A 252 6.17 1.41 -40.35
N ARG A 253 5.59 0.55 -39.50
CA ARG A 253 4.27 -0.10 -39.67
C ARG A 253 4.21 -1.43 -38.92
N GLY A 254 3.07 -1.70 -38.26
CA GLY A 254 2.54 -3.05 -38.10
C GLY A 254 1.92 -3.33 -36.74
N GLY A 255 0.61 -3.60 -36.71
CA GLY A 255 0.02 -4.38 -35.60
C GLY A 255 -1.33 -3.95 -35.04
N LYS A 256 -2.36 -3.88 -35.88
CA LYS A 256 -3.79 -4.17 -35.60
C LYS A 256 -4.37 -3.73 -34.24
N ALA A 257 -5.07 -2.60 -34.26
CA ALA A 257 -6.20 -2.36 -33.37
C ALA A 257 -7.35 -3.30 -33.75
N ALA A 258 -7.92 -3.98 -32.76
CA ALA A 258 -9.16 -4.72 -32.88
C ALA A 258 -10.33 -3.77 -32.63
N GLU A 259 -11.33 -3.84 -33.49
CA GLU A 259 -12.62 -3.18 -33.36
C GLU A 259 -13.66 -4.10 -34.03
N PRO A 260 -14.96 -3.84 -33.88
CA PRO A 260 -15.82 -3.99 -32.71
C PRO A 260 -16.83 -5.14 -32.95
N ASN A 261 -17.57 -5.58 -31.92
CA ASN A 261 -18.90 -6.13 -32.16
C ASN A 261 -19.78 -6.19 -30.90
N PRO A 262 -21.12 -6.34 -31.03
CA PRO A 262 -22.01 -5.23 -30.82
C PRO A 262 -23.01 -5.49 -29.71
N ALA A 263 -23.59 -4.40 -29.22
CA ALA A 263 -24.75 -4.44 -28.35
C ALA A 263 -25.96 -5.08 -29.05
N GLY A 264 -26.72 -5.88 -28.30
CA GLY A 264 -28.10 -6.19 -28.63
C GLY A 264 -28.66 -7.47 -28.03
N ARG A 265 -29.15 -7.42 -26.77
CA ARG A 265 -30.51 -7.86 -26.40
C ARG A 265 -30.79 -7.66 -24.91
N SER A 266 -32.02 -7.24 -24.64
CA SER A 266 -32.64 -7.03 -23.35
C SER A 266 -33.21 -8.33 -22.76
N ALA A 267 -33.02 -8.56 -21.44
CA ALA A 267 -34.02 -9.04 -20.47
C ALA A 267 -33.34 -9.69 -19.24
N GLY A 268 -33.66 -9.21 -18.02
CA GLY A 268 -33.17 -9.77 -16.75
C GLY A 268 -31.73 -9.40 -16.45
N ALA A 269 -31.35 -9.28 -15.17
CA ALA A 269 -29.95 -9.16 -14.79
C ALA A 269 -29.22 -10.46 -15.19
N GLU A 270 -28.67 -10.49 -16.40
CA GLU A 270 -27.87 -11.60 -16.90
C GLU A 270 -26.51 -11.52 -16.20
N VAL A 271 -26.41 -12.20 -15.07
CA VAL A 271 -25.16 -12.28 -14.31
C VAL A 271 -24.12 -13.01 -15.17
N ALA A 272 -22.86 -12.57 -15.05
CA ALA A 272 -21.74 -13.08 -15.84
C ALA A 272 -21.72 -14.63 -15.94
N PRO A 273 -21.32 -15.20 -17.09
CA PRO A 273 -21.18 -16.65 -17.24
C PRO A 273 -20.30 -17.25 -16.13
N GLY A 274 -20.75 -18.37 -15.55
CA GLY A 274 -20.05 -19.06 -14.46
C GLY A 274 -20.46 -18.62 -13.05
N PHE A 275 -21.47 -17.76 -12.91
CA PHE A 275 -22.05 -17.39 -11.63
C PHE A 275 -23.46 -17.98 -11.44
N THR A 276 -23.75 -18.45 -10.24
CA THR A 276 -25.08 -18.95 -9.84
C THR A 276 -25.60 -18.15 -8.67
N CYS A 277 -26.78 -17.56 -8.81
CA CYS A 277 -27.38 -16.72 -7.79
C CYS A 277 -28.20 -17.52 -6.79
N ASP A 278 -28.08 -17.14 -5.52
CA ASP A 278 -28.96 -17.63 -4.46
C ASP A 278 -30.41 -17.27 -4.76
N ALA A 279 -31.33 -18.16 -4.35
CA ALA A 279 -32.76 -17.90 -4.47
C ALA A 279 -33.26 -16.82 -3.50
N GLY A 280 -32.47 -16.49 -2.46
CA GLY A 280 -32.80 -15.51 -1.44
C GLY A 280 -32.05 -14.20 -1.60
N TYR A 281 -32.51 -13.20 -0.85
CA TYR A 281 -31.85 -11.91 -0.71
C TYR A 281 -31.23 -11.77 0.68
N TYR A 282 -30.21 -10.94 0.77
CA TYR A 282 -29.46 -10.69 1.99
C TYR A 282 -29.30 -9.20 2.23
N LYS A 283 -29.12 -8.83 3.49
CA LYS A 283 -28.71 -7.48 3.89
C LYS A 283 -27.29 -7.54 4.43
N ILE A 284 -26.46 -6.59 3.99
CA ILE A 284 -25.12 -6.40 4.51
C ILE A 284 -25.15 -5.18 5.40
N GLY A 285 -24.75 -5.30 6.65
CA GLY A 285 -24.90 -4.22 7.62
C GLY A 285 -23.79 -4.13 8.64
N THR A 286 -23.80 -3.06 9.43
CA THR A 286 -22.90 -2.90 10.58
C THR A 286 -23.11 -4.03 11.58
N ALA A 287 -22.09 -4.34 12.39
CA ALA A 287 -22.10 -5.47 13.33
C ALA A 287 -23.31 -5.47 14.29
N ASP A 288 -23.84 -4.29 14.63
CA ASP A 288 -25.01 -4.11 15.49
C ASP A 288 -26.36 -4.10 14.74
N ARG A 289 -26.34 -4.32 13.41
CA ARG A 289 -27.53 -4.44 12.55
C ARG A 289 -28.42 -3.19 12.50
N SER A 290 -27.85 -2.02 12.79
CA SER A 290 -28.59 -0.74 12.75
C SER A 290 -28.58 -0.10 11.35
N LEU A 291 -27.48 -0.24 10.61
CA LEU A 291 -27.24 0.39 9.32
C LEU A 291 -26.85 -0.66 8.28
N PHE A 292 -27.46 -0.57 7.10
CA PHE A 292 -27.30 -1.52 6.01
C PHE A 292 -26.82 -0.83 4.73
N TRP A 293 -26.06 -1.58 3.94
CA TRP A 293 -25.60 -1.19 2.62
C TRP A 293 -26.80 -0.99 1.71
N THR A 294 -27.09 0.26 1.41
CA THR A 294 -28.27 0.67 0.67
C THR A 294 -27.83 1.29 -0.64
N ALA A 295 -28.33 0.74 -1.74
CA ALA A 295 -28.14 1.28 -3.07
C ALA A 295 -28.69 2.71 -3.19
N PRO A 296 -28.09 3.55 -4.05
CA PRO A 296 -28.64 4.86 -4.36
C PRO A 296 -30.05 4.69 -4.94
N GLY A 297 -30.99 5.48 -4.42
CA GLY A 297 -32.31 5.60 -5.04
C GLY A 297 -32.24 6.45 -6.30
N PHE A 298 -33.30 6.43 -7.12
CA PHE A 298 -33.36 7.17 -8.39
C PHE A 298 -33.04 8.67 -8.29
N LEU A 299 -33.23 9.28 -7.11
CA LEU A 299 -33.02 10.71 -6.86
C LEU A 299 -31.79 11.01 -5.98
N GLN A 300 -30.99 10.02 -5.59
CA GLN A 300 -29.96 10.18 -4.55
C GLN A 300 -28.58 9.68 -4.98
N GLY A 301 -27.76 10.56 -5.55
CA GLY A 301 -26.34 10.30 -5.85
C GLY A 301 -26.07 8.99 -6.60
N ASP A 302 -24.79 8.61 -6.69
CA ASP A 302 -24.39 7.37 -7.39
C ASP A 302 -23.80 6.32 -6.44
N ASN A 303 -23.65 6.66 -5.16
CA ASN A 303 -22.88 5.86 -4.21
C ASN A 303 -23.78 4.98 -3.33
N VAL A 304 -23.30 3.78 -3.04
CA VAL A 304 -23.87 2.91 -2.00
C VAL A 304 -23.54 3.49 -0.64
N GLN A 305 -24.53 3.54 0.25
CA GLN A 305 -24.42 4.21 1.56
C GLN A 305 -24.98 3.36 2.70
N LEU A 306 -24.53 3.63 3.91
CA LEU A 306 -25.11 3.08 5.13
C LEU A 306 -26.43 3.78 5.47
N LYS A 307 -27.53 3.03 5.58
CA LYS A 307 -28.83 3.57 6.01
C LYS A 307 -29.60 2.58 6.87
N PRO A 308 -30.50 3.06 7.74
CA PRO A 308 -31.45 2.19 8.44
C PRO A 308 -32.30 1.40 7.44
N SER A 309 -32.53 0.12 7.75
CA SER A 309 -33.48 -0.70 6.99
C SER A 309 -34.90 -0.42 7.46
N THR A 310 -35.74 0.11 6.56
CA THR A 310 -37.15 0.43 6.85
C THR A 310 -38.03 -0.01 5.68
N VAL A 311 -39.35 0.04 5.86
CA VAL A 311 -40.30 -0.19 4.75
C VAL A 311 -40.08 0.77 3.58
N LEU A 312 -39.55 1.98 3.86
CA LEU A 312 -39.23 2.98 2.85
C LEU A 312 -37.93 2.70 2.10
N SER A 313 -37.15 1.69 2.50
CA SER A 313 -35.93 1.30 1.79
C SER A 313 -36.22 0.66 0.43
N LEU A 314 -37.47 0.25 0.15
CA LEU A 314 -37.91 -0.30 -1.15
C LEU A 314 -37.00 -1.41 -1.70
N ASN A 315 -36.45 -2.24 -0.80
CA ASN A 315 -35.48 -3.30 -1.09
C ASN A 315 -34.14 -2.82 -1.69
N LEU A 316 -33.82 -1.52 -1.62
CA LEU A 316 -32.51 -0.99 -2.02
C LEU A 316 -31.39 -1.46 -1.07
N ASP A 317 -31.74 -1.91 0.13
CA ASP A 317 -30.85 -2.49 1.13
C ASP A 317 -30.69 -4.02 1.01
N GLN A 318 -31.30 -4.63 -0.02
CA GLN A 318 -31.28 -6.07 -0.25
C GLN A 318 -30.43 -6.42 -1.47
N TRP A 319 -29.58 -7.44 -1.30
CA TRP A 319 -28.61 -7.90 -2.28
C TRP A 319 -28.77 -9.39 -2.49
N GLN A 320 -28.88 -9.80 -3.75
CA GLN A 320 -28.75 -11.19 -4.17
C GLN A 320 -27.26 -11.51 -4.31
N LEU A 321 -26.82 -12.62 -3.73
CA LEU A 321 -25.46 -13.10 -3.85
C LEU A 321 -25.38 -14.11 -4.99
N CYS A 322 -24.47 -13.87 -5.92
CA CYS A 322 -24.19 -14.78 -7.02
C CYS A 322 -22.78 -15.33 -6.87
N HIS A 323 -22.70 -16.66 -6.73
CA HIS A 323 -21.47 -17.39 -6.45
C HIS A 323 -20.80 -17.78 -7.75
N GLY A 324 -19.53 -17.42 -7.88
CA GLY A 324 -18.66 -17.78 -9.00
C GLY A 324 -17.61 -18.82 -8.60
N PRO A 325 -16.51 -18.90 -9.38
CA PRO A 325 -15.38 -19.78 -9.10
C PRO A 325 -14.77 -19.54 -7.72
N GLU A 326 -14.22 -20.60 -7.14
CA GLU A 326 -13.53 -20.56 -5.86
C GLU A 326 -12.01 -20.65 -6.06
N VAL A 327 -11.28 -19.77 -5.36
CA VAL A 327 -9.82 -19.77 -5.34
C VAL A 327 -9.38 -19.80 -3.87
N ASN A 328 -8.57 -20.78 -3.51
CA ASN A 328 -8.01 -20.94 -2.15
C ASN A 328 -9.07 -20.94 -1.04
N GLY A 329 -10.23 -21.58 -1.24
CA GLY A 329 -11.28 -21.62 -0.21
C GLY A 329 -12.19 -20.39 -0.19
N VAL A 330 -12.03 -19.44 -1.12
CA VAL A 330 -12.78 -18.19 -1.17
C VAL A 330 -13.46 -18.03 -2.54
N ALA A 331 -14.80 -18.08 -2.53
CA ALA A 331 -15.60 -17.97 -3.73
C ALA A 331 -15.78 -16.52 -4.17
N GLU A 332 -15.60 -16.27 -5.47
CA GLU A 332 -15.95 -14.99 -6.09
C GLU A 332 -17.46 -14.73 -5.95
N GLN A 333 -17.84 -13.50 -5.64
CA GLN A 333 -19.22 -13.07 -5.45
C GLN A 333 -19.52 -11.87 -6.34
N ILE A 334 -20.68 -11.91 -6.98
CA ILE A 334 -21.33 -10.72 -7.55
C ILE A 334 -22.54 -10.40 -6.67
N LEU A 335 -22.71 -9.12 -6.34
CA LEU A 335 -23.82 -8.65 -5.52
C LEU A 335 -24.77 -7.86 -6.40
N VAL A 336 -25.98 -8.39 -6.62
CA VAL A 336 -27.03 -7.76 -7.44
C VAL A 336 -28.06 -7.14 -6.52
N ASN A 337 -28.35 -5.86 -6.69
CA ASN A 337 -29.37 -5.20 -5.88
C ASN A 337 -30.77 -5.63 -6.29
N HIS A 338 -31.62 -5.95 -5.30
CA HIS A 338 -32.97 -6.43 -5.54
C HIS A 338 -33.84 -5.39 -6.27
N SER A 339 -33.79 -4.12 -5.84
CA SER A 339 -34.66 -3.08 -6.40
C SER A 339 -34.18 -2.60 -7.78
N SER A 340 -32.90 -2.26 -7.90
CA SER A 340 -32.37 -1.67 -9.13
C SER A 340 -31.92 -2.68 -10.18
N ASN A 341 -31.79 -3.97 -9.83
CA ASN A 341 -31.21 -5.02 -10.69
C ASN A 341 -29.79 -4.68 -11.20
N LYS A 342 -29.10 -3.76 -10.53
CA LYS A 342 -27.73 -3.37 -10.83
C LYS A 342 -26.75 -4.08 -9.91
N CYS A 343 -25.53 -4.27 -10.41
CA CYS A 343 -24.46 -4.89 -9.68
C CYS A 343 -23.70 -3.85 -8.85
N LEU A 344 -23.26 -4.27 -7.66
CA LEU A 344 -22.28 -3.54 -6.87
C LEU A 344 -20.97 -3.45 -7.66
N ALA A 345 -20.35 -2.26 -7.69
CA ALA A 345 -19.15 -2.04 -8.47
C ALA A 345 -18.22 -1.02 -7.80
N ILE A 346 -16.96 -1.00 -8.25
CA ILE A 346 -16.04 0.11 -8.10
C ILE A 346 -15.95 0.86 -9.43
N ALA A 347 -16.02 2.19 -9.38
CA ALA A 347 -15.88 3.02 -10.57
C ALA A 347 -14.45 2.91 -11.12
N GLU A 348 -14.31 2.48 -12.37
CA GLU A 348 -13.02 2.22 -13.05
C GLU A 348 -12.05 3.42 -12.93
N GLN A 349 -12.57 4.64 -13.06
CA GLN A 349 -11.76 5.87 -13.06
C GLN A 349 -11.05 6.12 -11.73
N THR A 350 -11.55 5.53 -10.63
CA THR A 350 -11.03 5.73 -9.27
C THR A 350 -10.68 4.40 -8.60
N ALA A 351 -10.65 3.29 -9.34
CA ALA A 351 -10.47 1.96 -8.78
C ALA A 351 -9.10 1.79 -8.10
N GLY A 352 -8.08 2.55 -8.51
CA GLY A 352 -6.77 2.52 -7.88
C GLY A 352 -6.67 3.31 -6.57
N ASP A 353 -7.68 4.13 -6.26
CA ASP A 353 -7.59 5.16 -5.22
C ASP A 353 -8.07 4.65 -3.87
N GLU A 354 -7.33 5.02 -2.81
CA GLU A 354 -7.75 4.82 -1.43
C GLU A 354 -9.03 5.62 -1.16
N GLY A 355 -10.03 4.99 -0.56
CA GLY A 355 -11.29 5.63 -0.24
C GLY A 355 -12.24 5.81 -1.43
N SER A 356 -11.99 5.21 -2.59
CA SER A 356 -12.97 5.26 -3.70
C SER A 356 -14.32 4.67 -3.27
N PRO A 357 -15.45 5.34 -3.59
CA PRO A 357 -16.77 4.88 -3.16
C PRO A 357 -17.28 3.70 -3.99
N LEU A 358 -18.12 2.89 -3.36
CA LEU A 358 -18.87 1.84 -4.05
C LEU A 358 -20.06 2.47 -4.79
N VAL A 359 -20.28 2.01 -6.01
CA VAL A 359 -21.34 2.48 -6.90
C VAL A 359 -22.19 1.31 -7.39
N GLN A 360 -23.25 1.64 -8.12
CA GLN A 360 -23.99 0.65 -8.91
C GLN A 360 -23.73 0.82 -10.39
N ALA A 361 -23.57 -0.30 -11.08
CA ALA A 361 -23.41 -0.35 -12.53
C ALA A 361 -24.25 -1.47 -13.12
N ASP A 362 -24.48 -1.42 -14.43
CA ASP A 362 -25.09 -2.54 -15.14
C ASP A 362 -24.21 -3.77 -14.96
N CYS A 363 -24.84 -4.91 -14.71
CA CYS A 363 -24.15 -6.16 -14.44
C CYS A 363 -23.34 -6.60 -15.68
N LYS A 364 -22.04 -6.79 -15.49
CA LYS A 364 -21.09 -7.27 -16.51
C LYS A 364 -20.08 -8.20 -15.90
N SER A 365 -19.40 -8.95 -16.76
CA SER A 365 -18.36 -9.91 -16.39
C SER A 365 -17.00 -9.26 -16.15
N ASP A 366 -16.92 -8.12 -15.45
CA ASP A 366 -15.65 -7.49 -15.11
C ASP A 366 -15.20 -7.85 -13.68
N ASP A 367 -13.92 -7.64 -13.37
CA ASP A 367 -13.38 -7.90 -12.02
C ASP A 367 -13.65 -6.74 -11.03
N LEU A 368 -14.14 -5.59 -11.52
CA LEU A 368 -14.54 -4.45 -10.68
C LEU A 368 -15.88 -4.69 -9.97
N GLN A 369 -16.70 -5.60 -10.49
CA GLN A 369 -17.98 -6.04 -9.93
C GLN A 369 -17.88 -7.37 -9.16
N ARG A 370 -16.68 -7.93 -9.03
CA ARG A 370 -16.44 -9.19 -8.34
C ARG A 370 -15.77 -8.94 -6.99
N PHE A 371 -16.25 -9.64 -5.98
CA PHE A 371 -15.82 -9.48 -4.62
C PHE A 371 -15.49 -10.84 -3.99
N TYR A 372 -14.54 -10.86 -3.07
CA TYR A 372 -14.33 -11.96 -2.15
C TYR A 372 -15.05 -11.64 -0.83
N ILE A 373 -15.80 -12.63 -0.31
CA ILE A 373 -16.43 -12.53 1.01
C ILE A 373 -15.71 -13.48 1.96
N TYR A 374 -14.96 -12.92 2.88
CA TYR A 374 -14.32 -13.63 3.98
C TYR A 374 -15.34 -13.82 5.10
N ARG A 375 -15.46 -15.05 5.60
CA ARG A 375 -16.54 -15.42 6.54
C ARG A 375 -15.95 -15.82 7.88
N ASP A 376 -16.72 -15.55 8.92
CA ASP A 376 -16.47 -16.07 10.25
C ASP A 376 -16.81 -17.57 10.38
N VAL A 377 -16.48 -18.16 11.53
CA VAL A 377 -16.83 -19.54 11.89
C VAL A 377 -18.35 -19.76 11.88
N PRO A 378 -18.84 -21.00 11.63
CA PRO A 378 -20.27 -21.29 11.60
C PRO A 378 -20.97 -20.83 12.89
N GLY A 379 -22.15 -20.21 12.74
CA GLY A 379 -22.92 -19.61 13.83
C GLY A 379 -22.73 -18.09 13.97
N SER A 380 -21.70 -17.52 13.34
CA SER A 380 -21.52 -16.08 13.19
C SER A 380 -21.96 -15.61 11.80
N ASP A 381 -22.53 -14.40 11.74
CA ASP A 381 -22.90 -13.71 10.51
C ASP A 381 -21.86 -12.68 10.07
N ASN A 382 -20.73 -12.57 10.78
CA ASN A 382 -19.67 -11.61 10.45
C ASN A 382 -18.97 -11.97 9.14
N ILE A 383 -18.69 -10.93 8.36
CA ILE A 383 -18.01 -11.00 7.08
C ILE A 383 -17.06 -9.82 6.86
N GLY A 384 -16.04 -10.07 6.04
CA GLY A 384 -15.23 -9.06 5.38
C GLY A 384 -15.49 -9.10 3.88
N VAL A 385 -15.48 -7.94 3.22
CA VAL A 385 -15.71 -7.86 1.78
C VAL A 385 -14.51 -7.21 1.13
N GLN A 386 -14.01 -7.81 0.05
CA GLN A 386 -12.85 -7.34 -0.68
C GLN A 386 -13.17 -7.27 -2.17
N ASN A 387 -12.81 -6.18 -2.85
CA ASN A 387 -12.92 -6.14 -4.31
C ASN A 387 -11.83 -7.02 -4.96
N LYS A 388 -12.18 -7.83 -5.96
CA LYS A 388 -11.24 -8.74 -6.61
C LYS A 388 -10.14 -8.01 -7.38
N TYR A 389 -10.52 -7.00 -8.17
CA TYR A 389 -9.59 -6.30 -9.05
C TYR A 389 -8.54 -5.49 -8.27
N THR A 390 -8.97 -4.74 -7.26
CA THR A 390 -8.09 -3.86 -6.47
C THR A 390 -7.47 -4.59 -5.28
N GLY A 391 -8.13 -5.66 -4.83
CA GLY A 391 -7.86 -6.34 -3.57
C GLY A 391 -8.22 -5.49 -2.34
N TYR A 392 -8.79 -4.30 -2.49
CA TYR A 392 -9.06 -3.43 -1.35
C TYR A 392 -10.24 -3.94 -0.54
N MET A 393 -10.18 -3.77 0.77
CA MET A 393 -11.26 -4.14 1.68
C MET A 393 -12.31 -3.03 1.72
N ILE A 394 -13.59 -3.41 1.78
CA ILE A 394 -14.68 -2.45 1.89
C ILE A 394 -14.85 -2.00 3.34
N GLY A 395 -15.08 -0.71 3.55
CA GLY A 395 -15.20 -0.09 4.86
C GLY A 395 -16.00 1.22 4.81
N HIS A 396 -16.09 1.89 5.95
CA HIS A 396 -16.68 3.22 6.06
C HIS A 396 -15.88 4.11 7.02
N ASP A 397 -15.89 5.44 6.80
CA ASP A 397 -15.12 6.36 7.66
C ASP A 397 -15.78 6.64 9.00
N ARG A 398 -17.11 6.70 9.02
CA ARG A 398 -17.90 7.08 10.20
C ARG A 398 -19.13 6.20 10.29
N TYR A 399 -19.41 5.73 11.49
CA TYR A 399 -20.66 5.06 11.79
C TYR A 399 -21.78 6.11 11.82
N ALA A 400 -22.47 6.30 10.69
CA ALA A 400 -23.55 7.28 10.53
C ALA A 400 -24.41 6.95 9.30
N GLU A 401 -25.69 7.34 9.35
CA GLU A 401 -26.57 7.29 8.18
C GLU A 401 -26.06 8.20 7.04
N GLY A 402 -26.23 7.74 5.80
CA GLY A 402 -25.80 8.45 4.59
C GLY A 402 -24.31 8.32 4.30
N GLN A 403 -23.54 7.63 5.15
CA GLN A 403 -22.11 7.46 4.94
C GLN A 403 -21.85 6.56 3.72
N PRO A 404 -21.08 7.02 2.71
CA PRO A 404 -20.68 6.18 1.59
C PRO A 404 -19.80 5.01 2.04
N LEU A 405 -20.06 3.84 1.44
CA LEU A 405 -19.16 2.70 1.52
C LEU A 405 -17.98 2.95 0.58
N ARG A 406 -16.77 2.65 1.04
CA ARG A 406 -15.53 2.92 0.31
C ARG A 406 -14.57 1.74 0.39
N GLN A 407 -13.61 1.69 -0.52
CA GLN A 407 -12.55 0.70 -0.52
C GLN A 407 -11.26 1.23 0.14
N TYR A 408 -10.56 0.37 0.88
CA TYR A 408 -9.32 0.69 1.58
C TYR A 408 -8.26 -0.41 1.40
N SER A 409 -7.02 -0.04 1.10
CA SER A 409 -5.95 -0.97 0.70
C SER A 409 -5.61 -2.04 1.74
N SER A 410 -5.53 -1.64 3.02
CA SER A 410 -5.31 -2.53 4.16
C SER A 410 -6.60 -2.80 4.95
N GLY A 411 -7.73 -2.26 4.48
CA GLY A 411 -8.95 -2.18 5.27
C GLY A 411 -8.86 -1.18 6.42
N ARG A 412 -9.87 -1.25 7.28
CA ARG A 412 -10.09 -0.27 8.35
C ARG A 412 -9.58 -0.84 9.70
N GLN A 413 -8.57 -0.18 10.26
CA GLN A 413 -7.90 -0.63 11.48
C GLN A 413 -8.78 -0.53 12.73
N ASP A 414 -9.76 0.38 12.71
CA ASP A 414 -10.78 0.57 13.75
C ASP A 414 -11.91 -0.47 13.69
N GLY A 415 -11.85 -1.43 12.75
CA GLY A 415 -12.86 -2.47 12.58
C GLY A 415 -14.08 -2.06 11.75
N SER A 416 -14.13 -0.82 11.22
CA SER A 416 -15.25 -0.35 10.39
C SER A 416 -15.33 -1.00 8.99
N GLY A 417 -14.58 -2.07 8.77
CA GLY A 417 -14.63 -2.93 7.58
C GLY A 417 -15.22 -4.33 7.81
N THR A 418 -15.56 -4.68 9.06
CA THR A 418 -16.29 -5.92 9.37
C THR A 418 -17.79 -5.64 9.40
N TYR A 419 -18.54 -6.44 8.65
CA TYR A 419 -19.99 -6.33 8.51
C TYR A 419 -20.67 -7.64 8.89
N VAL A 420 -22.00 -7.64 8.95
CA VAL A 420 -22.81 -8.85 9.03
C VAL A 420 -23.52 -9.11 7.71
N LEU A 421 -23.70 -10.38 7.37
CA LEU A 421 -24.52 -10.84 6.25
C LEU A 421 -25.72 -11.61 6.79
N VAL A 422 -26.89 -10.98 6.74
CA VAL A 422 -28.14 -11.57 7.25
C VAL A 422 -29.12 -11.81 6.12
N LYS A 423 -29.94 -12.86 6.22
CA LYS A 423 -31.01 -13.11 5.26
C LYS A 423 -32.08 -12.01 5.39
N ALA A 424 -32.54 -11.49 4.25
CA ALA A 424 -33.48 -10.36 4.17
C ALA A 424 -34.92 -10.72 4.53
#